data_AF-A0A9R1FKR8-F1
#
_entry.id   AF-A0A9R1FKR8-F1
#
_cell.length_a   1.000
_cell.length_b   1.000
_cell.length_c   1.000
_cell.angle_alpha   90.00
_cell.angle_beta   90.00
_cell.angle_gamma   90.00
#
_symmetry.space_group_name_H-M   'P 1'
#
loop_
_entity.id
_entity.type
_entity.pdbx_description
1 polymer ?
#
loop_
_entity_poly.entity_id
_entity_poly.type
_entity_poly.pdbx_seq_one_letter_code
_entity_poly.pdbx_strand_id
1 'polypeptide(L)'
;VLWEVAAYLLDQDGFASVAPTALIKISRPEMETSVASIQRFVAHHYDAGELGPSRFFMTSVHRVGILDVRLLNIDRHAGNILVKNPPTSGCAADGSTSAPLELVPIDHGLCLPEELDDPY
;
A
#
# COMPACT_ATOMS: atom_id res chain seq x y z
N VAL A 1 11.13 -5.50 8.71
CA VAL A 1 10.45 -4.65 9.73
C VAL A 1 10.66 -3.16 9.48
N LEU A 2 11.91 -2.68 9.33
CA LEU A 2 12.16 -1.25 9.12
C LEU A 2 11.69 -0.73 7.75
N TRP A 3 11.72 -1.58 6.71
CA TRP A 3 11.30 -1.20 5.36
C TRP A 3 9.84 -0.75 5.27
N GLU A 4 8.93 -1.44 5.96
CA GLU A 4 7.51 -1.05 6.04
C GLU A 4 7.30 0.35 6.64
N VAL A 5 8.06 0.65 7.69
CA VAL A 5 8.02 1.96 8.35
C VAL A 5 8.69 3.01 7.45
N ALA A 6 9.80 2.65 6.79
CA ALA A 6 10.49 3.53 5.86
C ALA A 6 9.61 3.91 4.67
N ALA A 7 8.86 2.96 4.09
CA ALA A 7 7.94 3.23 3.00
C ALA A 7 6.88 4.27 3.39
N TYR A 8 6.29 4.17 4.58
CA TYR A 8 5.37 5.18 5.11
C TYR A 8 6.05 6.54 5.33
N LEU A 9 7.24 6.57 5.92
CA LEU A 9 7.97 7.83 6.18
C LEU A 9 8.46 8.52 4.90
N LEU A 10 8.77 7.74 3.86
CA LEU A 10 9.25 8.23 2.57
C LEU A 10 8.10 8.59 1.62
N ASP A 11 6.88 8.15 1.92
CA ASP A 11 5.65 8.62 1.29
C ASP A 11 5.28 10.04 1.77
N GLN A 12 6.05 11.02 1.29
CA GLN A 12 5.92 12.43 1.65
C GLN A 12 4.48 12.92 1.47
N ASP A 13 3.91 13.53 2.52
CA ASP A 13 2.54 14.04 2.57
C ASP A 13 1.45 13.01 2.20
N GLY A 14 1.76 11.71 2.26
CA GLY A 14 0.84 10.64 1.85
C GLY A 14 0.57 10.63 0.35
N PHE A 15 1.52 11.07 -0.47
CA PHE A 15 1.39 11.18 -1.93
C PHE A 15 0.93 9.88 -2.61
N ALA A 16 1.49 8.73 -2.20
CA ALA A 16 1.18 7.40 -2.70
C ALA A 16 0.13 6.66 -1.86
N SER A 17 -0.45 7.31 -0.86
CA SER A 17 -1.49 6.77 0.01
C SER A 17 -1.03 5.57 0.85
N VAL A 18 0.26 5.44 1.18
CA VAL A 18 0.74 4.41 2.12
C VAL A 18 0.05 4.64 3.46
N ALA A 19 -0.63 3.62 3.98
CA ALA A 19 -1.31 3.74 5.25
C ALA A 19 -0.29 3.93 6.40
N PRO A 20 -0.64 4.68 7.46
CA PRO A 20 0.22 4.87 8.63
C PRO A 20 0.83 3.57 9.12
N THR A 21 2.15 3.51 9.15
CA THR A 21 2.92 2.37 9.62
C THR A 21 3.82 2.79 10.75
N ALA A 22 3.79 2.04 11.86
CA ALA A 22 4.57 2.32 13.05
C ALA A 22 5.45 1.12 13.43
N LEU A 23 6.62 1.42 14.00
CA LEU A 23 7.45 0.44 14.68
C LEU A 23 6.89 0.22 16.09
N ILE A 24 6.65 -1.02 16.46
CA ILE A 24 6.15 -1.41 17.78
C ILE A 24 7.10 -2.39 18.45
N LYS A 25 7.07 -2.38 19.78
CA LYS A 25 7.80 -3.29 20.65
C LYS A 25 6.77 -4.12 21.42
N ILE A 26 6.83 -5.44 21.29
CA ILE A 26 5.91 -6.38 21.93
C ILE A 26 6.67 -7.08 23.06
N SER A 27 6.25 -6.81 24.30
CA SER A 27 6.83 -7.45 25.49
C SER A 27 5.79 -8.36 26.14
N ARG A 28 6.18 -9.61 26.43
CA ARG A 28 5.38 -10.58 27.20
C ARG A 28 6.22 -11.09 28.38
N PRO A 29 5.64 -11.38 29.55
CA PRO A 29 6.40 -11.77 30.75
C PRO A 29 7.34 -12.96 30.56
N GLU A 30 6.98 -13.88 29.66
CA GLU A 30 7.65 -15.17 29.46
C GLU A 30 8.36 -15.27 28.10
N MET A 31 8.42 -14.18 27.32
CA MET A 31 9.06 -14.19 26.01
C MET A 31 10.01 -13.01 25.86
N GLU A 32 11.05 -13.20 25.04
CA GLU A 32 11.91 -12.12 24.63
C GLU A 32 11.09 -11.03 23.93
N THR A 33 11.49 -9.78 24.15
CA THR A 33 10.81 -8.68 23.51
C THR A 33 11.10 -8.67 22.02
N SER A 34 10.05 -8.69 21.21
CA SER A 34 10.14 -8.59 19.76
C SER A 34 9.83 -7.18 19.26
N VAL A 35 10.45 -6.81 18.14
CA VAL A 35 10.16 -5.57 17.41
C VAL A 35 9.47 -5.94 16.11
N ALA A 36 8.38 -5.23 15.80
CA ALA A 36 7.57 -5.47 14.61
C ALA A 36 7.08 -4.15 14.01
N SER A 37 6.60 -4.19 12.78
CA SER A 37 5.91 -3.09 12.13
C SER A 37 4.41 -3.37 12.19
N ILE A 38 3.61 -2.35 12.44
CA ILE A 38 2.16 -2.41 12.33
C ILE A 38 1.69 -1.34 11.37
N GLN A 39 0.94 -1.73 10.35
CA GLN A 39 0.30 -0.82 9.42
C GLN A 39 -1.19 -0.69 9.76
N ARG A 40 -1.72 0.53 9.67
CA ARG A 40 -3.15 0.78 9.86
C ARG A 40 -3.94 -0.04 8.86
N PHE A 41 -4.88 -0.84 9.37
CA PHE A 41 -5.80 -1.59 8.52
C PHE A 41 -6.58 -0.64 7.59
N VAL A 42 -6.66 -1.04 6.33
CA VAL A 42 -7.38 -0.32 5.29
C VAL A 42 -8.56 -1.17 4.86
N ALA A 43 -9.77 -0.71 5.16
CA ALA A 43 -10.99 -1.37 4.67
C ALA A 43 -11.04 -1.27 3.13
N HIS A 44 -11.21 -2.43 2.49
CA HIS A 44 -11.28 -2.60 1.05
C HIS A 44 -12.14 -3.84 0.75
N HIS A 45 -12.63 -3.94 -0.49
CA HIS A 45 -13.38 -5.12 -0.95
C HIS A 45 -12.60 -5.97 -1.96
N TYR A 46 -11.63 -5.35 -2.65
CA TYR A 46 -10.91 -5.95 -3.75
C TYR A 46 -9.44 -5.51 -3.70
N ASP A 47 -8.57 -6.37 -4.19
CA ASP A 47 -7.24 -5.96 -4.64
C ASP A 47 -7.25 -5.58 -6.15
N ALA A 48 -6.13 -5.06 -6.65
CA ALA A 48 -6.04 -4.63 -8.03
C ALA A 48 -6.01 -5.79 -9.04
N GLY A 49 -5.77 -7.03 -8.60
CA GLY A 49 -5.80 -8.23 -9.44
C GLY A 49 -7.20 -8.69 -9.78
N GLU A 50 -8.19 -8.40 -8.93
CA GLU A 50 -9.60 -8.69 -9.17
C GLU A 50 -10.28 -7.71 -10.15
N LEU A 51 -9.63 -6.58 -10.43
CA LEU A 51 -10.18 -5.50 -11.24
C LEU A 51 -9.28 -5.17 -12.45
N GLY A 52 -9.91 -4.80 -13.57
CA GLY A 52 -9.16 -4.35 -14.74
C GLY A 52 -8.55 -2.95 -14.55
N PRO A 53 -7.40 -2.66 -15.18
CA PRO A 53 -6.69 -1.38 -15.03
C PRO A 53 -7.51 -0.16 -15.47
N SER A 54 -8.52 -0.35 -16.33
CA SER A 54 -9.45 0.70 -16.76
C SER A 54 -10.33 1.26 -15.63
N ARG A 55 -10.35 0.62 -14.46
CA ARG A 55 -11.16 1.02 -13.30
C ARG A 55 -10.40 1.91 -12.32
N PHE A 56 -9.10 2.10 -12.50
CA PHE A 56 -8.26 2.84 -11.55
C PHE A 56 -8.08 4.29 -11.99
N PHE A 57 -7.97 5.21 -11.01
CA PHE A 57 -7.48 6.55 -11.34
C PHE A 57 -6.04 6.48 -11.83
N MET A 58 -5.79 7.03 -13.02
CA MET A 58 -4.44 7.17 -13.57
C MET A 58 -3.48 7.83 -12.56
N THR A 59 -3.96 8.85 -11.84
CA THR A 59 -3.17 9.53 -10.80
C THR A 59 -2.78 8.61 -9.65
N SER A 60 -3.67 7.72 -9.20
CA SER A 60 -3.37 6.71 -8.17
C SER A 60 -2.32 5.70 -8.66
N VAL A 61 -2.44 5.22 -9.91
CA VAL A 61 -1.45 4.32 -10.51
C VAL A 61 -0.07 4.99 -10.58
N HIS A 62 -0.01 6.24 -11.06
CA HIS A 62 1.25 6.98 -11.13
C HIS A 62 1.87 7.22 -9.76
N ARG A 63 1.07 7.56 -8.75
CA ARG A 63 1.56 7.79 -7.39
C ARG A 63 2.23 6.54 -6.80
N VAL A 64 1.58 5.39 -6.94
CA VAL A 64 2.14 4.09 -6.52
C VAL A 64 3.43 3.78 -7.29
N GLY A 65 3.41 3.88 -8.62
CA GLY A 65 4.59 3.60 -9.44
C GLY A 65 5.78 4.51 -9.14
N ILE A 66 5.53 5.80 -8.88
CA ILE A 66 6.58 6.75 -8.48
C ILE A 66 7.20 6.34 -7.13
N LEU A 67 6.38 5.94 -6.16
CA LEU A 67 6.89 5.45 -4.88
C LEU A 67 7.72 4.18 -5.07
N ASP A 68 7.22 3.20 -5.82
CA ASP A 68 7.91 1.93 -6.05
C ASP A 68 9.25 2.12 -6.77
N VAL A 69 9.35 3.02 -7.74
CA VAL A 69 10.62 3.38 -8.40
C VAL A 69 11.58 4.03 -7.40
N ARG A 70 11.09 4.95 -6.56
CA ARG A 70 11.93 5.65 -5.56
C ARG A 70 12.47 4.72 -4.48
N LEU A 71 11.67 3.73 -4.08
CA LEU A 71 12.04 2.75 -3.07
C LEU A 71 12.71 1.51 -3.67
N LEU A 72 12.73 1.37 -4.99
CA LEU A 72 13.10 0.14 -5.68
C LEU A 72 12.39 -1.07 -5.06
N ASN A 73 11.05 -1.04 -5.09
CA ASN A 73 10.26 -2.16 -4.60
C ASN A 73 10.35 -3.33 -5.60
N ILE A 74 10.94 -4.44 -5.19
CA ILE A 74 11.20 -5.60 -6.06
C ILE A 74 10.07 -6.63 -6.07
N ASP A 75 9.03 -6.44 -5.25
CA ASP A 75 7.90 -7.38 -5.15
C ASP A 75 6.54 -6.66 -5.22
N ARG A 76 6.45 -5.60 -6.04
CA ARG A 76 5.15 -4.99 -6.33
C ARG A 76 4.35 -5.87 -7.29
N HIS A 77 3.24 -6.41 -6.80
CA HIS A 77 2.23 -7.07 -7.63
C HIS A 77 0.80 -6.59 -7.34
N ALA A 78 -0.17 -7.02 -8.15
CA ALA A 78 -1.55 -6.55 -8.08
C ALA A 78 -2.23 -6.85 -6.71
N GLY A 79 -1.93 -8.00 -6.12
CA GLY A 79 -2.37 -8.35 -4.76
C GLY A 79 -1.83 -7.43 -3.64
N ASN A 80 -0.76 -6.66 -3.88
CA ASN A 80 -0.21 -5.71 -2.90
C ASN A 80 -0.82 -4.31 -3.04
N ILE A 81 -1.86 -4.17 -3.86
CA ILE A 81 -2.56 -2.91 -4.10
C ILE A 81 -4.03 -3.08 -3.72
N LEU A 82 -4.43 -2.44 -2.65
CA LEU A 82 -5.83 -2.42 -2.21
C LEU A 82 -6.62 -1.38 -3.00
N VAL A 83 -7.87 -1.70 -3.31
CA VAL A 83 -8.76 -0.81 -4.05
C VAL A 83 -9.84 -0.26 -3.11
N LYS A 84 -9.86 1.06 -2.94
CA LYS A 84 -10.88 1.78 -2.17
C LYS A 84 -11.95 2.33 -3.09
N ASN A 85 -13.20 2.12 -2.69
CA ASN A 85 -14.31 2.89 -3.24
C ASN A 85 -14.16 4.34 -2.80
N PRO A 86 -14.31 5.32 -3.70
CA PRO A 86 -14.42 6.72 -3.29
C PRO A 86 -15.58 6.84 -2.29
N PRO A 87 -15.46 7.71 -1.28
CA PRO A 87 -16.55 7.91 -0.33
C PRO A 87 -17.81 8.25 -1.10
N THR A 88 -18.84 7.40 -0.97
CA THR A 88 -20.14 7.62 -1.57
C THR A 88 -20.72 8.88 -0.95
N SER A 89 -20.55 10.02 -1.61
CA SER A 89 -21.33 11.21 -1.31
C SER A 89 -22.79 10.94 -1.68
N GLY A 90 -23.52 10.29 -0.77
CA GLY A 90 -24.98 10.36 -0.55
C GLY A 90 -25.98 10.14 -1.69
N CYS A 91 -25.56 9.95 -2.94
CA CYS A 91 -26.43 10.05 -4.10
C CYS A 91 -26.18 8.86 -5.04
N ALA A 92 -26.56 7.65 -4.60
CA ALA A 92 -26.70 6.52 -5.50
C ALA A 92 -27.99 6.72 -6.33
N ALA A 93 -27.88 7.55 -7.36
CA ALA A 93 -28.86 7.61 -8.42
C ALA A 93 -28.19 7.16 -9.72
N ASP A 94 -28.69 6.03 -10.19
CA ASP A 94 -28.65 5.56 -11.57
C ASP A 94 -27.35 4.88 -12.07
N GLY A 95 -27.55 3.81 -12.84
CA GLY A 95 -26.54 2.82 -13.22
C GLY A 95 -25.55 3.29 -14.27
N SER A 96 -24.87 4.41 -14.01
CA SER A 96 -23.93 5.05 -14.94
C SER A 96 -22.51 5.06 -14.38
N THR A 97 -21.61 4.38 -15.12
CA THR A 97 -20.14 4.42 -15.07
C THR A 97 -19.52 4.65 -13.68
N SER A 98 -19.15 3.54 -13.03
CA SER A 98 -18.41 3.53 -11.76
C SER A 98 -17.30 4.56 -11.76
N ALA A 99 -17.35 5.53 -10.85
CA ALA A 99 -16.24 6.43 -10.60
C ALA A 99 -14.95 5.60 -10.45
N PRO A 100 -13.82 6.04 -11.02
CA PRO A 100 -12.57 5.32 -10.86
C PRO A 100 -12.23 5.16 -9.38
N LEU A 101 -11.50 4.11 -9.05
CA LEU A 101 -11.23 3.72 -7.67
C LEU A 101 -9.84 4.19 -7.26
N GLU A 102 -9.69 4.54 -5.97
CA GLU A 102 -8.39 4.92 -5.40
C GLU A 102 -7.59 3.68 -5.00
N LEU A 103 -6.27 3.76 -5.16
CA LEU A 103 -5.35 2.68 -4.84
C LEU A 103 -4.60 2.97 -3.55
N VAL A 104 -4.36 1.93 -2.75
CA VAL A 104 -3.54 1.98 -1.54
C VAL A 104 -2.50 0.88 -1.61
N PRO A 105 -1.19 1.22 -1.71
CA PRO A 105 -0.13 0.23 -1.68
C PRO A 105 0.07 -0.30 -0.26
N ILE A 106 0.24 -1.61 -0.17
CA ILE A 106 0.62 -2.33 1.05
C ILE A 106 1.84 -3.20 0.76
N ASP A 107 2.34 -3.88 1.80
CA ASP A 107 3.43 -4.86 1.71
C ASP A 107 4.69 -4.28 1.03
N HIS A 108 5.44 -3.52 1.82
CA HIS A 108 6.72 -2.91 1.39
C HIS A 108 7.90 -3.67 2.01
N GLY A 109 7.69 -4.95 2.35
CA GLY A 109 8.68 -5.81 2.98
C GLY A 109 9.89 -6.10 2.09
N LEU A 110 9.83 -5.81 0.79
CA LEU A 110 10.90 -6.04 -0.17
C LEU A 110 11.23 -4.76 -0.97
N CYS A 111 11.31 -3.61 -0.28
CA CYS A 111 11.83 -2.37 -0.86
C CYS A 111 13.16 -1.96 -0.22
N LEU A 112 13.90 -1.07 -0.89
CA LEU A 112 15.22 -0.58 -0.49
C LEU A 112 16.24 -1.71 -0.29
N PRO A 113 16.47 -2.57 -1.31
CA PRO A 113 17.47 -3.63 -1.21
C PRO A 113 18.87 -3.03 -1.06
N GLU A 114 19.73 -3.71 -0.29
CA GLU A 114 21.11 -3.27 -0.06
C GLU A 114 21.98 -3.48 -1.31
N GLU A 115 21.68 -4.52 -2.09
CA GLU A 115 22.40 -4.91 -3.30
C GLU A 115 21.40 -5.24 -4.43
N LEU A 116 21.84 -5.10 -5.68
CA LEU A 116 21.03 -5.35 -6.89
C LEU A 116 21.24 -6.75 -7.48
N ASP A 117 21.88 -7.64 -6.72
CA ASP A 117 22.13 -9.00 -7.18
C ASP A 117 20.81 -9.77 -7.35
N ASP A 118 20.79 -10.67 -8.33
CA ASP A 118 19.63 -11.50 -8.61
C ASP A 118 19.28 -12.29 -7.33
N PRO A 119 18.05 -12.20 -6.81
CA PRO A 119 17.65 -12.95 -5.62
C PRO A 119 17.59 -14.47 -5.86
N TYR A 120 18.00 -14.95 -7.04
CA TYR A 120 17.97 -16.35 -7.50
C TYR A 120 19.32 -16.87 -7.99
#